data_AF-G9YNB0-F1
#
_entry.id   AF-G9YNB0-F1
#
_cell.length_a   1.000
_cell.length_b   1.000
_cell.length_c   1.000
_cell.angle_alpha   90.00
_cell.angle_beta   90.00
_cell.angle_gamma   90.00
#
_symmetry.space_group_name_H-M   'P 1'
#
loop_
_entity.id
_entity.type
_entity.pdbx_description
1 polymer ?
#
loop_
_entity_poly.entity_id
_entity_poly.type
_entity_poly.pdbx_seq_one_letter_code
_entity_poly.pdbx_strand_id
1 'polypeptide(L)'
;MQAEAKVCFYLGANSPTGFYSLYDQLLEPEQAETIYILKGGPGCGKSSLMRRVAQAMEEKGASVEYIACSGDPDSLDAVVFPALNTAIVDGTAPHG
;
A
#
# COMPACT_ATOMS: atom_id res chain seq x y z
N MET A 1 -20.20 -16.01 -7.71
CA MET A 1 -19.37 -14.82 -7.96
C MET A 1 -17.94 -15.26 -7.73
N GLN A 2 -17.12 -15.36 -8.78
CA GLN A 2 -15.71 -15.73 -8.60
C GLN A 2 -15.03 -14.57 -7.88
N ALA A 3 -14.27 -14.85 -6.82
CA ALA A 3 -13.42 -13.84 -6.22
C ALA A 3 -12.34 -13.51 -7.25
N GLU A 4 -12.37 -12.30 -7.80
CA GLU A 4 -11.25 -11.78 -8.59
C GLU A 4 -9.98 -11.85 -7.74
N ALA A 5 -8.90 -12.32 -8.35
CA ALA A 5 -7.62 -12.43 -7.65
C ALA A 5 -7.15 -11.02 -7.27
N LYS A 6 -6.98 -10.77 -5.97
CA LYS A 6 -6.42 -9.52 -5.47
C LYS A 6 -4.93 -9.51 -5.75
N VAL A 7 -4.44 -8.45 -6.39
CA VAL A 7 -3.01 -8.26 -6.62
C VAL A 7 -2.39 -7.73 -5.33
N CYS A 8 -1.42 -8.47 -4.79
CA CYS A 8 -0.72 -8.12 -3.56
C CYS A 8 0.79 -8.21 -3.75
N PHE A 9 1.50 -7.15 -3.41
CA PHE A 9 2.95 -7.04 -3.52
C PHE A 9 3.60 -6.80 -2.15
N TYR A 10 4.90 -7.09 -2.08
CA TYR A 10 5.78 -6.65 -1.00
C TYR A 10 6.86 -5.77 -1.61
N LEU A 11 6.92 -4.50 -1.19
CA LEU A 11 7.95 -3.55 -1.66
C LEU A 11 9.08 -3.37 -0.65
N GLY A 12 8.91 -3.87 0.58
CA GLY A 12 9.96 -3.97 1.59
C GLY A 12 10.38 -5.42 1.82
N ALA A 13 11.65 -5.63 2.17
CA ALA A 13 12.13 -6.91 2.67
C ALA A 13 13.33 -6.72 3.61
N ASN A 14 13.49 -7.62 4.59
CA ASN A 14 14.67 -7.67 5.44
C ASN A 14 15.65 -8.75 4.94
N SER A 15 16.91 -8.39 4.78
CA SER A 15 18.00 -9.28 4.35
C SER A 15 19.16 -9.26 5.36
N PRO A 16 20.14 -10.20 5.29
CA PRO A 16 21.33 -10.14 6.14
C PRO A 16 22.13 -8.84 6.01
N THR A 17 22.00 -8.12 4.89
CA THR A 17 22.65 -6.84 4.62
C THR A 17 21.81 -5.62 5.01
N GLY A 18 20.61 -5.82 5.58
CA GLY A 18 19.71 -4.76 6.01
C GLY A 18 18.39 -4.74 5.24
N PHE A 19 17.63 -3.65 5.44
CA PHE A 19 16.34 -3.41 4.80
C PHE A 19 16.53 -3.06 3.32
N TYR A 20 15.77 -3.72 2.46
CA TYR A 20 15.69 -3.45 1.03
C TYR A 20 14.30 -2.90 0.69
N SER A 21 14.26 -1.83 -0.11
CA SER A 21 13.05 -1.06 -0.41
C SER A 21 12.90 -0.83 -1.90
N LEU A 22 11.69 -1.03 -2.40
CA LEU A 22 11.22 -0.69 -3.73
C LEU A 22 10.06 0.35 -3.68
N TYR A 23 9.87 1.04 -2.56
CA TYR A 23 8.80 2.05 -2.42
C TYR A 23 8.98 3.27 -3.34
N ASP A 24 10.19 3.50 -3.86
CA ASP A 24 10.46 4.45 -4.94
C ASP A 24 9.82 4.04 -6.28
N GLN A 25 9.41 2.78 -6.41
CA GLN A 25 8.72 2.22 -7.57
C GLN A 25 7.21 2.02 -7.33
N LEU A 26 6.66 2.56 -6.23
CA LEU A 26 5.25 2.43 -5.88
C LEU A 26 4.32 2.99 -6.97
N LEU A 27 4.68 4.14 -7.51
CA LEU A 27 4.09 4.78 -8.67
C LEU A 27 5.22 5.52 -9.40
N GLU A 28 5.21 5.49 -10.74
CA GLU A 28 6.10 6.34 -11.51
C GLU A 28 5.77 7.82 -11.18
N PRO A 29 6.72 8.62 -10.68
CA PRO A 29 6.46 10.01 -10.27
C PRO A 29 5.85 10.87 -11.38
N GLU A 30 6.18 10.57 -12.64
CA GLU A 30 5.68 11.26 -13.82
C GLU A 30 4.22 10.90 -14.15
N GLN A 31 3.74 9.76 -13.66
CA GLN A 31 2.38 9.26 -13.88
C GLN A 31 1.46 9.52 -12.70
N ALA A 32 2.03 9.68 -11.49
CA ALA A 32 1.29 9.86 -10.25
C ALA A 32 0.46 11.16 -10.27
N GLU A 33 -0.87 11.00 -10.22
CA GLU A 33 -1.80 12.13 -10.12
C GLU A 33 -1.92 12.60 -8.67
N THR A 34 -1.95 11.66 -7.71
CA THR A 34 -2.08 11.99 -6.28
C THR A 34 -1.48 10.91 -5.38
N ILE A 35 -0.72 11.34 -4.37
CA ILE A 35 -0.20 10.46 -3.32
C ILE A 35 -0.66 10.98 -1.96
N TYR A 36 -1.52 10.21 -1.29
CA TYR A 36 -1.96 10.50 0.07
C TYR A 36 -1.03 9.84 1.08
N ILE A 37 -0.32 10.64 1.88
CA ILE A 37 0.58 10.13 2.91
C ILE A 37 -0.13 10.16 4.28
N LEU A 38 -0.37 8.98 4.84
CA LEU A 38 -0.93 8.81 6.17
C LEU A 38 0.17 8.85 7.23
N LYS A 39 0.17 9.89 8.07
CA LYS A 39 1.07 10.01 9.21
C LYS A 39 0.33 9.63 10.50
N GLY A 40 0.95 8.80 11.33
CA GLY A 40 0.40 8.42 12.63
C GLY A 40 1.23 7.32 13.28
N GLY A 41 1.10 7.15 14.59
CA GLY A 41 1.79 6.09 15.33
C GLY A 41 1.30 4.67 14.97
N PRO A 42 1.98 3.62 15.44
CA PRO A 42 1.47 2.27 15.43
C PRO A 42 0.08 2.19 16.07
N GLY A 43 -0.82 1.39 15.51
CA GLY A 43 -2.18 1.22 16.06
C GLY A 43 -3.18 2.35 15.80
N CYS A 44 -2.79 3.46 15.15
CA CYS A 44 -3.71 4.56 14.79
C CYS A 44 -4.71 4.23 13.67
N GLY A 45 -4.77 2.98 13.19
CA GLY A 45 -5.75 2.53 12.21
C GLY A 45 -5.43 2.85 10.75
N LYS A 46 -4.17 3.15 10.40
CA LYS A 46 -3.75 3.50 9.04
C LYS A 46 -4.03 2.37 8.03
N SER A 47 -3.58 1.15 8.33
CA SER A 47 -3.87 -0.04 7.50
C SER A 47 -5.37 -0.32 7.40
N SER A 48 -6.12 -0.17 8.51
CA SER A 48 -7.58 -0.32 8.50
C SER A 48 -8.27 0.70 7.61
N LEU A 49 -7.80 1.96 7.59
CA LEU A 49 -8.30 2.98 6.69
C LEU A 49 -8.02 2.61 5.23
N MET A 50 -6.79 2.21 4.91
CA MET A 50 -6.41 1.78 3.57
C MET A 50 -7.28 0.61 3.06
N ARG A 51 -7.51 -0.41 3.89
CA ARG A 51 -8.40 -1.54 3.56
C ARG A 51 -9.83 -1.10 3.26
N ARG A 52 -10.38 -0.19 4.07
CA ARG A 52 -11.75 0.32 3.86
C ARG A 52 -11.87 1.09 2.56
N VAL A 53 -10.88 1.93 2.24
CA VAL A 53 -10.88 2.67 0.96
C VAL A 53 -10.72 1.71 -0.21
N ALA A 54 -9.78 0.76 -0.13
CA ALA A 54 -9.56 -0.27 -1.13
C ALA A 54 -10.83 -1.08 -1.41
N GLN A 55 -11.48 -1.58 -0.36
CA GLN A 55 -12.75 -2.31 -0.49
C GLN A 55 -13.85 -1.45 -1.14
N ALA A 56 -13.99 -0.19 -0.72
CA ALA A 56 -14.98 0.72 -1.30
C ALA A 56 -14.70 1.03 -2.80
N MET A 57 -13.46 0.92 -3.24
CA MET A 57 -13.06 1.06 -4.64
C MET A 57 -13.32 -0.23 -5.43
N GLU A 58 -13.00 -1.40 -4.87
CA GLU A 58 -13.35 -2.70 -5.44
C GLU A 58 -14.86 -2.86 -5.62
N GLU A 59 -15.67 -2.44 -4.64
CA GLU A 59 -17.14 -2.46 -4.71
C GLU A 59 -17.70 -1.59 -5.85
N LYS A 60 -16.91 -0.60 -6.31
CA LYS A 60 -17.23 0.24 -7.48
C LYS A 60 -16.65 -0.31 -8.78
N GLY A 61 -16.02 -1.49 -8.76
CA GLY A 61 -15.41 -2.14 -9.92
C GLY A 61 -14.04 -1.59 -10.30
N ALA A 62 -13.36 -0.86 -9.42
CA ALA A 62 -12.00 -0.39 -9.67
C ALA A 62 -10.97 -1.50 -9.36
N SER A 63 -9.89 -1.55 -10.15
CA SER A 63 -8.72 -2.34 -9.79
C SER A 63 -7.98 -1.72 -8.61
N VAL A 64 -7.52 -2.58 -7.70
CA VAL A 64 -6.75 -2.18 -6.52
C VAL A 64 -5.55 -3.11 -6.37
N GLU A 65 -4.40 -2.51 -6.11
CA GLU A 65 -3.17 -3.23 -5.77
C GLU A 65 -2.83 -2.96 -4.30
N TYR A 66 -2.52 -4.01 -3.57
CA TYR A 66 -2.21 -3.96 -2.15
C TYR A 66 -0.72 -4.09 -1.94
N ILE A 67 -0.12 -3.23 -1.11
CA ILE A 67 1.27 -3.37 -0.68
C ILE A 67 1.28 -3.80 0.79
N ALA A 68 1.63 -5.07 1.02
CA ALA A 68 1.69 -5.64 2.35
C ALA A 68 2.94 -5.18 3.10
N CYS A 69 2.80 -4.99 4.42
CA CYS A 69 3.93 -4.61 5.25
C CYS A 69 4.87 -5.81 5.43
N SER A 70 6.16 -5.58 5.17
CA SER A 70 7.18 -6.64 5.31
C SER A 70 7.49 -7.00 6.76
N GLY A 71 7.10 -6.14 7.71
CA GLY A 71 7.26 -6.37 9.16
C GLY A 71 6.02 -6.92 9.86
N ASP A 72 4.85 -6.82 9.22
CA ASP A 72 3.57 -7.28 9.75
C ASP A 72 2.66 -7.74 8.59
N PRO A 73 2.52 -9.06 8.34
CA PRO A 73 1.70 -9.60 7.27
C PRO A 73 0.21 -9.19 7.34
N ASP A 74 -0.28 -8.84 8.52
CA ASP A 74 -1.65 -8.38 8.74
C ASP A 74 -1.77 -6.84 8.63
N SER A 75 -0.72 -6.15 8.19
CA SER A 75 -0.71 -4.71 7.91
C SER A 75 -0.44 -4.41 6.43
N LEU A 76 -0.80 -3.18 6.03
CA LEU A 76 -0.55 -2.64 4.70
C LEU A 76 0.36 -1.43 4.85
N ASP A 77 1.33 -1.31 3.96
CA ASP A 77 2.15 -0.10 3.81
C ASP A 77 1.58 0.83 2.75
N ALA A 78 0.85 0.31 1.75
CA ALA A 78 0.17 1.12 0.76
C ALA A 78 -1.01 0.41 0.09
N VAL A 79 -1.86 1.20 -0.57
CA VAL A 79 -2.82 0.75 -1.59
C VAL A 79 -2.71 1.65 -2.81
N VAL A 80 -2.73 1.05 -3.99
CA VAL A 80 -2.61 1.74 -5.28
C VAL A 80 -3.88 1.53 -6.10
N PHE A 81 -4.33 2.60 -6.76
CA PHE A 81 -5.47 2.63 -7.66
C PHE A 81 -4.96 2.95 -9.08
N PRO A 82 -4.56 1.93 -9.87
CA PRO A 82 -3.86 2.15 -11.14
C PRO A 82 -4.65 3.01 -12.13
N ALA A 83 -5.97 2.79 -12.24
CA ALA A 83 -6.83 3.57 -13.13
C ALA A 83 -6.92 5.07 -12.76
N LEU A 84 -6.54 5.43 -11.53
CA LEU A 84 -6.54 6.80 -11.02
C LEU A 84 -5.12 7.38 -10.89
N ASN A 85 -4.08 6.60 -11.20
CA ASN A 85 -2.68 6.91 -10.87
C ASN A 85 -2.52 7.48 -9.46
N THR A 86 -3.22 6.88 -8.49
CA THR A 86 -3.34 7.41 -7.12
C THR A 86 -2.93 6.34 -6.12
N ALA A 87 -2.23 6.73 -5.06
CA ALA A 87 -1.88 5.84 -3.96
C ALA A 87 -2.20 6.44 -2.58
N ILE A 88 -2.46 5.57 -1.61
CA ILE A 88 -2.45 5.90 -0.18
C ILE A 88 -1.30 5.12 0.45
N VAL A 89 -0.44 5.82 1.18
CA VAL A 89 0.81 5.28 1.72
C VAL A 89 0.93 5.56 3.21
N ASP A 90 1.47 4.59 3.95
CA ASP A 90 1.95 4.81 5.31
C ASP A 90 3.25 5.62 5.29
N GLY A 91 3.22 6.83 5.88
CA GLY A 91 4.38 7.70 6.01
C GLY A 91 5.17 7.49 7.30
N THR A 92 4.96 6.39 8.03
CA THR A 92 5.76 6.01 9.21
C THR A 92 7.15 5.60 8.74
N ALA A 93 8.19 6.17 9.33
CA ALA A 93 9.56 5.77 9.00
C ALA A 93 9.73 4.26 9.30
N PRO A 94 10.55 3.53 8.52
CA PRO A 94 10.91 2.16 8.86
C PRO A 94 11.44 2.12 10.28
N HIS A 95 10.88 1.26 11.13
CA HIS A 95 11.39 1.08 12.48
C HIS A 95 12.72 0.33 12.36
N GLY A 96 13.82 1.02 12.66
CA GLY A 96 15.16 0.47 12.82
C GLY A 96 15.61 0.57 14.27
#